data_AF-A0A2Z6NIL9-F1
#
_entry.id   AF-A0A2Z6NIL9-F1
#
_cell.length_a   1.000
_cell.length_b   1.000
_cell.length_c   1.000
_cell.angle_alpha   90.00
_cell.angle_beta   90.00
_cell.angle_gamma   90.00
#
_symmetry.space_group_name_H-M   'P 1'
#
loop_
_entity.id
_entity.type
_entity.pdbx_description
1 polymer ?
#
loop_
_entity_poly.entity_id
_entity_poly.type
_entity_poly.pdbx_seq_one_letter_code
_entity_poly.pdbx_strand_id
1 'polypeptide(L)'
;MNAPSSGVYFADMFSKSANYCHPTPTAADGVLLLCEMAELLTGKHDADWLPEGKLSTKGVGAAAPDFSKARELEDGLIVPLGKPKRSIKGSLWHNEYIVYNVDQIRMRYVVDVKFNFRPEVNN
;
A
#
# COMPACT_ATOMS: atom_id res chain seq x y z
N MET A 1 -6.15 -21.64 9.23
CA MET A 1 -5.14 -21.00 10.09
C MET A 1 -5.17 -19.52 9.79
N ASN A 2 -5.29 -18.68 10.82
CA ASN A 2 -5.46 -17.24 10.65
C ASN A 2 -4.08 -16.58 10.57
N ALA A 3 -3.87 -15.73 9.56
CA ALA A 3 -2.71 -14.86 9.52
C ALA A 3 -2.67 -13.99 10.80
N PRO A 4 -1.49 -13.68 11.36
CA PRO A 4 -1.38 -12.77 12.49
C PRO A 4 -2.00 -11.42 12.15
N SER A 5 -2.62 -10.82 13.16
CA SER A 5 -3.20 -9.48 13.10
C SER A 5 -2.15 -8.36 13.14
N SER A 6 -0.85 -8.68 13.24
CA SER A 6 0.25 -7.73 13.36
C SER A 6 1.16 -7.78 12.14
N GLY A 7 1.46 -6.60 11.60
CA GLY A 7 2.37 -6.38 10.47
C GLY A 7 2.40 -4.90 10.10
N VAL A 8 3.28 -4.52 9.17
CA VAL A 8 3.30 -3.17 8.59
C VAL A 8 2.48 -3.18 7.30
N TYR A 9 1.53 -2.26 7.21
CA TYR A 9 0.53 -2.22 6.14
C TYR A 9 0.90 -1.17 5.08
N PHE A 10 0.88 -1.59 3.83
CA PHE A 10 1.10 -0.74 2.65
C PHE A 10 -0.09 -0.80 1.70
N ALA A 11 -0.22 0.23 0.87
CA ALA A 11 -1.17 0.27 -0.23
C ALA A 11 -0.49 0.79 -1.50
N ASP A 12 -0.95 0.31 -2.65
CA ASP A 12 -0.53 0.80 -3.98
C ASP A 12 -1.40 1.94 -4.50
N MET A 13 -2.32 2.43 -3.66
CA MET A 13 -3.26 3.51 -3.96
C MET A 13 -3.08 4.64 -2.95
N PHE A 14 -2.65 5.81 -3.42
CA PHE A 14 -2.45 7.01 -2.59
C PHE A 14 -3.65 7.31 -1.69
N SER A 15 -4.86 7.30 -2.25
CA SER A 15 -6.09 7.63 -1.52
C SER A 15 -6.38 6.69 -0.36
N LYS A 16 -5.96 5.42 -0.43
CA LYS A 16 -6.15 4.48 0.67
C LYS A 16 -5.26 4.85 1.85
N SER A 17 -3.95 5.04 1.63
CA SER A 17 -3.02 5.44 2.69
C SER A 17 -3.32 6.84 3.22
N ALA A 18 -3.71 7.78 2.36
CA ALA A 18 -3.99 9.15 2.76
C ALA A 18 -5.18 9.27 3.73
N ASN A 19 -6.15 8.35 3.67
CA ASN A 19 -7.25 8.31 4.64
C ASN A 19 -6.78 8.01 6.07
N TYR A 20 -5.65 7.32 6.25
CA TYR A 20 -5.06 7.06 7.57
C TYR A 20 -4.31 8.27 8.13
N CYS A 21 -4.14 9.36 7.36
CA CYS A 21 -3.68 10.64 7.91
C CYS A 21 -4.75 11.32 8.77
N HIS A 22 -6.00 10.85 8.75
CA HIS A 22 -7.15 11.45 9.45
C HIS A 22 -7.28 12.97 9.24
N PRO A 23 -7.16 13.47 7.99
CA PRO A 23 -7.18 14.91 7.77
C PRO A 23 -8.57 15.49 8.01
N THR A 24 -8.62 16.73 8.48
CA THR A 24 -9.87 17.49 8.67
C THR A 24 -9.76 18.86 8.01
N PRO A 25 -10.87 19.58 7.78
CA PRO A 25 -10.82 20.95 7.26
C PRO A 25 -9.96 21.91 8.10
N THR A 26 -9.81 21.65 9.41
CA THR A 26 -8.99 22.46 10.33
C THR A 26 -7.58 21.90 10.55
N ALA A 27 -7.31 20.66 10.14
CA ALA A 27 -6.02 19.99 10.20
C ALA A 27 -5.77 19.24 8.89
N ALA A 28 -5.34 20.00 7.88
CA ALA A 28 -5.28 19.55 6.48
C ALA A 28 -3.87 19.19 6.00
N ASP A 29 -2.84 19.36 6.82
CA ASP A 29 -1.49 18.93 6.46
C ASP A 29 -1.26 17.49 6.95
N GLY A 30 -0.56 16.68 6.18
CA GLY A 30 -0.29 15.28 6.51
C GLY A 30 0.99 14.77 5.88
N VAL A 31 1.44 13.62 6.36
CA VAL A 31 2.69 13.00 5.92
C VAL A 31 2.40 11.58 5.46
N LEU A 32 2.83 11.24 4.25
CA LEU A 32 2.87 9.87 3.74
C LEU A 32 4.31 9.40 3.57
N LEU A 33 4.52 8.10 3.77
CA LEU A 33 5.79 7.44 3.49
C LEU A 33 5.68 6.64 2.20
N LEU A 34 6.63 6.83 1.29
CA LEU A 34 6.87 5.92 0.18
C LEU A 34 8.03 5.00 0.55
N CYS A 35 7.73 3.71 0.63
CA CYS A 35 8.70 2.68 0.99
C CYS A 35 8.88 1.69 -0.14
N GLU A 36 10.11 1.20 -0.28
CA GLU A 36 10.41 -0.03 -0.98
C GLU A 36 10.01 -1.20 -0.06
N MET A 37 9.41 -2.23 -0.64
CA MET A 37 9.10 -3.46 0.08
C MET A 37 9.33 -4.68 -0.82
N ALA A 38 9.81 -5.77 -0.23
CA ALA A 38 10.04 -7.02 -0.94
C ALA A 38 8.82 -7.95 -0.83
N GLU A 39 8.12 -8.21 -1.94
CA GLU A 39 6.97 -9.14 -1.97
C GLU A 39 7.37 -10.63 -1.97
N LEU A 40 8.53 -10.97 -2.55
CA LEU A 40 8.92 -12.36 -2.80
C LEU A 40 10.44 -12.52 -2.84
N LEU A 41 10.97 -13.34 -1.94
CA LEU A 41 12.25 -14.02 -2.09
C LEU A 41 12.14 -15.41 -1.42
N THR A 42 12.76 -16.42 -2.03
CA THR A 42 12.97 -17.76 -1.44
C THR A 42 13.98 -17.66 -0.29
N GLY A 43 13.60 -16.97 0.78
CA GLY A 43 14.39 -16.83 2.00
C GLY A 43 13.91 -17.82 3.07
N LYS A 44 14.83 -18.22 3.96
CA LYS A 44 14.46 -18.96 5.17
C LYS A 44 13.51 -18.10 6.00
N HIS A 45 12.47 -18.78 6.49
CA HIS A 45 11.22 -18.20 6.97
C HIS A 45 11.28 -18.04 8.48
N ASP A 46 10.87 -16.88 9.00
CA ASP A 46 10.59 -16.66 10.43
C ASP A 46 9.07 -16.57 10.70
N ALA A 47 8.24 -16.89 9.70
CA ALA A 47 6.78 -16.72 9.72
C ALA A 47 6.05 -18.03 9.37
N ASP A 48 6.14 -19.03 10.26
CA ASP A 48 5.64 -20.41 10.11
C ASP A 48 4.19 -20.56 9.59
N TRP A 49 3.38 -19.50 9.60
CA TRP A 49 1.98 -19.48 9.14
C TRP A 49 1.79 -19.05 7.68
N LEU A 50 2.80 -18.51 7.00
CA LEU A 50 2.70 -18.17 5.58
C LEU A 50 2.99 -19.41 4.73
N PRO A 51 2.37 -19.53 3.52
CA PRO A 51 2.76 -20.56 2.58
C PRO A 51 4.27 -20.51 2.28
N GLU A 52 4.86 -21.66 2.01
CA GLU A 52 6.29 -21.78 1.69
C GLU A 52 6.71 -20.77 0.61
N GLY A 53 7.80 -20.03 0.86
CA GLY A 53 8.33 -19.02 -0.06
C GLY A 53 7.56 -17.68 -0.08
N LYS A 54 6.64 -17.43 0.86
CA LYS A 54 5.92 -16.15 0.98
C LYS A 54 6.38 -15.36 2.20
N LEU A 55 6.69 -14.08 2.02
CA LEU A 55 7.18 -13.22 3.10
C LEU A 55 6.20 -12.09 3.48
N SER A 56 5.17 -11.88 2.65
CA SER A 56 4.13 -10.89 2.85
C SER A 56 2.77 -11.43 2.40
N THR A 57 1.71 -10.78 2.86
CA THR A 57 0.34 -11.06 2.45
C THR A 57 -0.17 -9.95 1.54
N LYS A 58 -0.82 -10.31 0.42
CA LYS A 58 -1.53 -9.37 -0.44
C LYS A 58 -3.05 -9.57 -0.33
N GLY A 59 -3.73 -8.61 0.28
CA GLY A 59 -5.18 -8.48 0.19
C GLY A 59 -5.56 -7.88 -1.17
N VAL A 60 -6.34 -8.59 -1.98
CA VAL A 60 -6.72 -8.14 -3.33
C VAL A 60 -7.95 -7.24 -3.27
N GLY A 61 -7.81 -6.02 -3.79
CA GLY A 61 -8.86 -5.03 -3.90
C GLY A 61 -9.64 -5.10 -5.21
N ALA A 62 -10.86 -4.57 -5.18
CA ALA A 62 -11.72 -4.40 -6.34
C ALA A 62 -11.23 -3.27 -7.25
N ALA A 63 -10.34 -2.40 -6.79
CA ALA A 63 -9.64 -1.41 -7.61
C ALA A 63 -8.14 -1.36 -7.27
N ALA A 64 -7.29 -1.47 -8.29
CA ALA A 64 -5.83 -1.43 -8.17
C ALA A 64 -5.21 -0.66 -9.34
N PRO A 65 -3.97 -0.17 -9.25
CA PRO A 65 -3.27 0.44 -10.37
C PRO A 65 -3.18 -0.51 -11.57
N ASP A 66 -3.25 0.03 -12.78
CA ASP A 66 -2.92 -0.72 -13.98
C ASP A 66 -1.42 -1.04 -14.04
N PHE A 67 -1.02 -2.22 -13.59
CA PHE A 67 0.39 -2.64 -13.59
C PHE A 67 1.01 -2.75 -15.00
N SER A 68 0.21 -2.80 -16.08
CA SER A 68 0.77 -2.69 -17.45
C SER A 68 1.35 -1.30 -17.74
N LYS A 69 1.08 -0.32 -16.87
CA LYS A 69 1.64 1.04 -16.87
C LYS A 69 2.59 1.26 -15.70
N ALA A 70 3.00 0.19 -15.00
CA ALA A 70 4.04 0.30 -14.00
C ALA A 70 5.36 0.73 -14.65
N ARG A 71 6.18 1.44 -13.89
CA ARG A 71 7.51 1.87 -14.30
C ARG A 71 8.53 1.14 -13.44
N GLU A 72 9.50 0.52 -14.09
CA GLU A 72 10.70 0.02 -13.44
C GLU A 72 11.74 1.14 -13.39
N LEU A 73 12.35 1.36 -12.22
CA LEU A 73 13.46 2.27 -12.04
C LEU A 73 14.79 1.57 -12.35
N GLU A 74 15.88 2.32 -12.44
CA GLU A 74 17.22 1.78 -12.78
C GLU A 74 17.72 0.71 -11.80
N ASP A 75 17.23 0.72 -10.56
CA ASP A 75 17.55 -0.23 -9.50
C ASP A 75 16.59 -1.44 -9.46
N GLY A 76 15.72 -1.59 -10.46
CA GLY A 76 14.73 -2.66 -10.55
C GLY A 76 13.46 -2.44 -9.71
N LEU A 77 13.33 -1.30 -9.02
CA LEU A 77 12.12 -1.01 -8.25
C LEU A 77 10.91 -0.80 -9.18
N ILE A 78 9.83 -1.53 -8.92
CA ILE A 78 8.56 -1.39 -9.64
C ILE A 78 7.68 -0.34 -8.95
N VAL A 79 7.33 0.71 -9.69
CA VAL A 79 6.42 1.78 -9.25
C VAL A 79 5.07 1.65 -9.97
N PRO A 80 3.96 1.36 -9.27
CA PRO A 80 2.65 1.15 -9.88
C PRO A 80 1.94 2.47 -10.23
N LEU A 81 2.34 3.10 -11.34
CA LEU A 81 1.86 4.42 -11.77
C LEU A 81 0.52 4.41 -12.53
N GLY A 82 -0.02 3.23 -12.83
CA GLY A 82 -1.21 3.09 -13.66
C GLY A 82 -2.46 3.70 -13.02
N LYS A 83 -3.37 4.21 -13.85
CA LYS A 83 -4.71 4.62 -13.39
C LYS A 83 -5.44 3.42 -12.77
N PRO A 84 -6.32 3.63 -11.77
CA PRO A 84 -7.04 2.54 -11.14
C PRO A 84 -7.91 1.78 -12.15
N LYS A 85 -7.77 0.46 -12.17
CA LYS A 85 -8.63 -0.48 -12.89
C LYS A 85 -9.47 -1.26 -11.91
N ARG A 86 -10.76 -1.44 -12.24
CA ARG A 86 -11.67 -2.29 -11.46
C ARG A 86 -11.50 -3.76 -11.81
N SER A 87 -11.59 -4.61 -10.80
CA SER A 87 -11.57 -6.06 -10.88
C SER A 87 -12.75 -6.64 -10.11
N ILE A 88 -13.32 -7.72 -10.63
CA ILE A 88 -14.46 -8.44 -10.04
C ILE A 88 -14.02 -9.38 -8.90
N LYS A 89 -12.71 -9.53 -8.69
CA LYS A 89 -12.12 -10.56 -7.81
C LYS A 89 -11.64 -10.03 -6.44
N GLY A 90 -11.94 -8.77 -6.10
CA GLY A 90 -11.46 -8.16 -4.86
C GLY A 90 -12.51 -8.17 -3.74
N SER A 91 -12.11 -8.61 -2.54
CA SER A 91 -12.93 -8.51 -1.32
C SER A 91 -12.74 -7.18 -0.58
N LEU A 92 -11.64 -6.47 -0.87
CA LEU A 92 -11.35 -5.13 -0.36
C LEU A 92 -11.67 -4.07 -1.42
N TRP A 93 -11.74 -2.79 -1.04
CA TRP A 93 -11.87 -1.69 -2.01
C TRP A 93 -10.58 -1.49 -2.83
N HIS A 94 -9.42 -1.53 -2.17
CA HIS A 94 -8.09 -1.41 -2.78
C HIS A 94 -7.14 -2.46 -2.20
N ASN A 95 -6.06 -2.73 -2.92
CA ASN A 95 -5.05 -3.69 -2.47
C ASN A 95 -4.47 -3.29 -1.10
N GLU A 96 -4.00 -4.29 -0.37
CA GLU A 96 -3.26 -4.14 0.86
C GLU A 96 -2.09 -5.11 0.85
N TYR A 97 -0.94 -4.65 1.30
CA TYR A 97 0.24 -5.48 1.45
C TYR A 97 0.65 -5.45 2.91
N ILE A 98 0.77 -6.62 3.52
CA ILE A 98 1.14 -6.77 4.92
C ILE A 98 2.51 -7.42 4.96
N VAL A 99 3.47 -6.69 5.52
CA VAL A 99 4.86 -7.13 5.68
C VAL A 99 5.09 -7.47 7.15
N TYR A 100 5.66 -8.65 7.40
CA TYR A 100 5.82 -9.17 8.77
C TYR A 100 7.25 -8.99 9.33
N ASN A 101 8.25 -8.80 8.46
CA ASN A 101 9.62 -8.50 8.85
C ASN A 101 9.99 -7.08 8.38
N VAL A 102 10.38 -6.21 9.31
CA VAL A 102 10.76 -4.82 9.02
C VAL A 102 12.02 -4.69 8.17
N ASP A 103 12.89 -5.70 8.14
CA ASP A 103 14.08 -5.74 7.29
C ASP A 103 13.73 -5.79 5.80
N GLN A 104 12.47 -6.10 5.47
CA GLN A 104 11.95 -6.07 4.10
C GLN A 104 11.49 -4.68 3.66
N ILE A 105 11.56 -3.68 4.54
CA ILE A 105 11.02 -2.34 4.33
C ILE A 105 12.16 -1.34 4.32
N ARG A 106 12.20 -0.49 3.28
CA ARG A 106 13.09 0.66 3.23
C ARG A 106 12.32 1.92 2.91
N MET A 107 12.29 2.88 3.83
CA MET A 107 11.73 4.21 3.56
C MET A 107 12.58 4.93 2.51
N ARG A 108 11.96 5.40 1.42
CA ARG A 108 12.65 6.09 0.32
C ARG A 108 12.32 7.58 0.30
N TYR A 109 11.06 7.92 0.53
CA TYR A 109 10.61 9.32 0.55
C TYR A 109 9.61 9.58 1.67
N VAL A 110 9.70 10.80 2.21
CA VAL A 110 8.66 11.42 3.03
C VAL A 110 7.93 12.40 2.13
N VAL A 111 6.62 12.27 2.03
CA VAL A 111 5.76 13.12 1.19
C VAL A 111 4.90 13.97 2.11
N ASP A 112 5.20 15.26 2.15
CA ASP A 112 4.32 16.25 2.75
C ASP A 112 3.13 16.51 1.81
N VAL A 113 1.91 16.43 2.34
CA VAL A 113 0.67 16.61 1.58
C VAL A 113 -0.26 17.59 2.27
N LYS A 114 -0.95 18.38 1.44
CA LYS A 114 -2.04 19.25 1.89
C LYS A 114 -3.37 18.77 1.30
N PHE A 115 -4.31 18.42 2.17
CA PHE A 115 -5.64 17.95 1.83
C PHE A 115 -6.57 19.12 1.51
N ASN A 116 -7.16 19.12 0.32
CA ASN A 116 -8.11 20.14 -0.11
C ASN A 116 -9.55 19.63 0.04
N PHE A 117 -10.27 20.18 1.02
CA PHE A 117 -11.68 19.86 1.25
C PHE A 117 -12.57 20.76 0.39
N ARG A 118 -13.65 20.18 -0.15
CA ARG A 118 -14.69 21.00 -0.78
C ARG A 118 -15.45 21.77 0.32
N PRO A 119 -15.76 23.05 0.12
CA PRO A 119 -16.66 23.76 1.02
C PRO A 119 -18.00 23.03 1.08
N GLU A 120 -18.61 22.96 2.26
CA GLU A 120 -19.99 22.52 2.39
C GLU A 120 -20.88 23.49 1.60
N VAL A 121 -21.59 22.97 0.60
CA VAL A 121 -22.62 23.73 -0.10
C VAL A 121 -23.90 23.51 0.71
N ASN A 122 -24.27 24.50 1.52
CA ASN A 122 -25.55 24.52 2.19
C ASN A 122 -26.65 24.70 1.13
N ASN A 123 -27.47 23.66 0.93
CA ASN A 123 -28.72 23.75 0.16
C ASN A 123 -29.84 24.29 1.06
#